data_AF-A0A2E9LGB9-F1
#
_entry.id   AF-A0A2E9LGB9-F1
#
_cell.length_a   1.000
_cell.length_b   1.000
_cell.length_c   1.000
_cell.angle_alpha   90.00
_cell.angle_beta   90.00
_cell.angle_gamma   90.00
#
_symmetry.space_group_name_H-M   'P 1'
#
loop_
_entity.id
_entity.type
_entity.pdbx_description
1 polymer ?
#
loop_
_entity_poly.entity_id
_entity_poly.type
_entity_poly.pdbx_seq_one_letter_code
_entity_poly.pdbx_strand_id
1 'polypeptide(L)'
;MRESNYRKKLVEYLKKNLKKNYTEESLKWALIDQGYSRTDVLRSLEQANKELAEKVPVLKEKPVIKYQIIDENDNPISIKKPLWKRILGL
;
A
#
# COMPACT_ATOMS: atom_id res chain seq x y z
N MET A 1 -15.37 -29.99 -12.39
CA MET A 1 -15.91 -28.62 -12.61
C MET A 1 -16.42 -27.92 -11.33
N ARG A 2 -16.66 -28.60 -10.20
CA ARG A 2 -17.15 -27.98 -8.94
C ARG A 2 -16.06 -27.31 -8.07
N GLU A 3 -14.88 -27.91 -7.96
CA GLU A 3 -13.79 -27.39 -7.09
C GLU A 3 -13.25 -26.03 -7.52
N SER A 4 -13.09 -25.80 -8.84
CA SER A 4 -12.52 -24.53 -9.33
C SER A 4 -13.40 -23.32 -9.00
N ASN A 5 -14.72 -23.51 -8.93
CA ASN A 5 -15.66 -22.46 -8.57
C ASN A 5 -15.63 -22.19 -7.05
N TYR A 6 -15.51 -23.24 -6.24
CA TYR A 6 -15.39 -23.11 -4.79
C TYR A 6 -14.17 -22.28 -4.38
N ARG A 7 -12.97 -22.60 -4.91
CA ARG A 7 -11.76 -21.85 -4.58
C ARG A 7 -11.86 -20.38 -5.01
N LYS A 8 -12.42 -20.11 -6.19
CA LYS A 8 -12.67 -18.74 -6.67
C LYS A 8 -13.56 -17.95 -5.71
N LYS A 9 -14.63 -18.55 -5.20
CA LYS A 9 -15.51 -17.90 -4.20
C LYS A 9 -14.77 -17.54 -2.91
N LEU A 10 -13.89 -18.43 -2.46
CA LEU A 10 -13.09 -18.25 -1.25
C LEU A 10 -12.08 -17.10 -1.41
N VAL A 11 -11.41 -17.05 -2.56
CA VAL A 11 -10.51 -15.93 -2.93
C VAL A 11 -11.26 -14.59 -2.99
N GLU A 12 -12.43 -14.55 -3.63
CA GLU A 12 -13.24 -13.33 -3.71
C GLU A 12 -13.78 -12.87 -2.34
N TYR A 13 -14.18 -13.82 -1.49
CA TYR A 13 -14.57 -13.53 -0.11
C TYR A 13 -13.41 -12.92 0.67
N LEU A 14 -12.21 -13.51 0.61
CA LEU A 14 -11.02 -13.01 1.28
C LEU A 14 -10.66 -11.60 0.79
N LYS A 15 -10.60 -11.38 -0.54
CA LYS A 15 -10.34 -10.06 -1.14
C LYS A 15 -11.33 -8.99 -0.66
N LYS A 16 -12.62 -9.32 -0.59
CA LYS A 16 -13.66 -8.38 -0.14
C LYS A 16 -13.46 -7.97 1.32
N ASN A 17 -13.01 -8.89 2.18
CA ASN A 17 -12.81 -8.61 3.59
C ASN A 17 -11.44 -7.96 3.89
N LEU A 18 -10.38 -8.33 3.18
CA LEU A 18 -9.09 -7.64 3.29
C LEU A 18 -9.21 -6.15 2.91
N LYS A 19 -10.01 -5.83 1.89
CA LYS A 19 -10.36 -4.44 1.54
C LYS A 19 -11.13 -3.67 2.61
N LYS A 20 -11.77 -4.39 3.56
CA LYS A 20 -12.47 -3.81 4.71
C LYS A 20 -11.56 -3.72 5.95
N ASN A 21 -10.25 -3.91 5.79
CA ASN A 21 -9.25 -3.92 6.87
C ASN A 21 -9.40 -5.03 7.91
N TYR A 22 -10.02 -6.16 7.56
CA TYR A 22 -9.88 -7.38 8.38
C TYR A 22 -8.46 -7.92 8.26
N THR A 23 -7.91 -8.45 9.36
CA THR A 23 -6.58 -9.06 9.33
C THR A 23 -6.64 -10.45 8.72
N GLU A 24 -5.59 -10.83 8.00
CA GLU A 24 -5.45 -12.18 7.42
C GLU A 24 -5.64 -13.27 8.48
N GLU A 25 -5.06 -13.07 9.66
CA GLU A 25 -5.14 -14.03 10.76
C GLU A 25 -6.57 -14.22 11.26
N SER A 26 -7.34 -13.14 11.40
CA SER A 26 -8.75 -13.22 11.82
C SER A 26 -9.60 -13.98 10.80
N LEU A 27 -9.42 -13.70 9.50
CA LEU A 27 -10.15 -14.37 8.42
C LEU A 27 -9.76 -15.83 8.30
N LYS A 28 -8.47 -16.15 8.49
CA LYS A 28 -7.97 -17.53 8.49
C LYS A 28 -8.67 -18.34 9.57
N TRP A 29 -8.68 -17.87 10.81
CA TRP A 29 -9.30 -18.60 11.92
C TRP A 29 -10.82 -18.66 11.78
N ALA A 30 -11.48 -17.58 11.35
CA ALA A 30 -12.93 -17.58 11.13
C ALA A 30 -13.37 -18.62 10.09
N LEU A 31 -12.62 -18.77 8.99
CA LEU A 31 -12.94 -19.77 7.97
C LEU A 31 -12.63 -21.19 8.45
N ILE A 32 -11.55 -21.39 9.19
CA ILE A 32 -11.24 -22.71 9.77
C ILE A 32 -12.32 -23.12 10.77
N ASP A 33 -12.76 -22.21 11.63
CA ASP A 33 -13.83 -22.43 12.61
C ASP A 33 -15.18 -22.75 11.94
N GLN A 34 -15.45 -22.14 10.78
CA GLN A 34 -16.60 -22.47 9.92
C GLN A 34 -16.50 -23.86 9.24
N GLY A 35 -15.40 -24.59 9.42
CA GLY A 35 -15.19 -25.93 8.87
C GLY A 35 -14.52 -25.96 7.50
N TYR A 36 -13.92 -24.86 7.04
CA TYR A 36 -13.13 -24.86 5.81
C TYR A 36 -11.79 -25.57 6.04
N SER A 37 -11.33 -26.31 5.03
CA SER A 37 -10.01 -26.93 5.05
C SER A 37 -8.91 -25.88 5.22
N ARG A 38 -8.05 -26.06 6.23
CA ARG A 38 -6.92 -25.17 6.50
C ARG A 38 -6.05 -24.95 5.26
N THR A 39 -5.81 -26.01 4.49
CA THR A 39 -4.98 -25.95 3.28
C THR A 39 -5.64 -25.09 2.20
N ASP A 40 -6.96 -25.18 2.03
CA ASP A 40 -7.68 -24.41 1.03
C ASP A 40 -7.80 -22.94 1.41
N VAL A 41 -7.98 -22.65 2.70
CA VAL A 41 -7.97 -21.29 3.23
C VAL A 41 -6.61 -20.63 2.98
N LEU A 42 -5.51 -21.30 3.34
CA LEU A 42 -4.15 -20.78 3.14
C LEU A 42 -3.82 -20.51 1.67
N ARG A 43 -4.10 -21.48 0.78
CA ARG A 43 -3.89 -21.31 -0.67
C ARG A 43 -4.73 -20.18 -1.25
N SER A 44 -5.97 -20.03 -0.80
CA SER A 44 -6.85 -18.96 -1.25
C SER A 44 -6.40 -17.59 -0.74
N LEU A 45 -5.85 -17.53 0.47
CA LEU A 45 -5.30 -16.31 1.06
C LEU A 45 -4.07 -15.83 0.30
N GLU A 46 -3.14 -16.74 0.00
CA GLU A 46 -1.96 -16.45 -0.82
C GLU A 46 -2.35 -15.91 -2.21
N GLN A 47 -3.30 -16.56 -2.87
CA GLN A 47 -3.81 -16.12 -4.16
C GLN A 47 -4.49 -14.74 -4.08
N ALA A 48 -5.29 -14.50 -3.04
CA ALA A 48 -5.94 -13.20 -2.82
C ALA A 48 -4.92 -12.07 -2.67
N ASN A 49 -3.86 -12.30 -1.89
CA ASN A 49 -2.79 -11.32 -1.68
C ASN A 49 -2.02 -11.03 -2.96
N LYS A 50 -1.70 -12.06 -3.75
CA LYS A 50 -1.06 -11.87 -5.05
C LYS A 50 -1.90 -10.99 -5.98
N GLU A 51 -3.20 -11.26 -6.10
CA GLU A 51 -4.10 -10.46 -6.93
C GLU A 51 -4.30 -9.02 -6.43
N LEU A 52 -4.26 -8.81 -5.12
CA LEU A 52 -4.31 -7.47 -4.54
C LEU A 52 -3.01 -6.71 -4.83
N ALA A 53 -1.85 -7.36 -4.65
CA ALA A 53 -0.55 -6.77 -4.94
C ALA A 53 -0.39 -6.39 -6.42
N GLU A 54 -0.84 -7.23 -7.35
CA GLU A 54 -0.86 -6.94 -8.79
C GLU A 54 -1.75 -5.74 -9.14
N LYS A 55 -2.81 -5.50 -8.36
CA LYS A 55 -3.75 -4.40 -8.60
C LYS A 55 -3.30 -3.08 -7.98
N VAL A 56 -2.45 -3.11 -6.95
CA VAL A 56 -1.92 -1.89 -6.36
C VAL A 56 -1.01 -1.21 -7.38
N PRO A 57 -1.28 0.04 -7.78
CA PRO A 57 -0.41 0.74 -8.71
C PRO A 57 0.99 0.84 -8.08
N VAL A 58 2.02 0.48 -8.84
CA VAL A 58 3.42 0.74 -8.45
C VAL A 58 3.52 2.24 -8.17
N LEU A 59 3.72 2.61 -6.90
CA LEU A 59 3.93 4.00 -6.50
C LEU A 59 5.23 4.49 -7.16
N LYS A 60 5.11 5.04 -8.37
CA LYS A 60 6.21 5.72 -9.05
C LYS A 60 6.37 7.10 -8.43
N GLU A 61 6.81 7.15 -7.18
CA GLU A 61 7.31 8.39 -6.61
C GLU A 61 8.60 8.72 -7.35
N LYS A 62 8.56 9.76 -8.20
CA LYS A 62 9.80 10.29 -8.79
C LYS A 62 10.68 10.75 -7.63
N PRO A 63 11.98 10.42 -7.61
CA PRO A 63 12.87 10.97 -6.61
C PRO A 63 12.86 12.50 -6.74
N VAL A 64 12.42 13.19 -5.68
CA VAL A 64 12.48 14.65 -5.63
C VAL A 64 13.90 15.04 -5.23
N ILE A 65 14.74 15.39 -6.21
CA ILE A 65 16.09 15.90 -5.97
C ILE A 65 15.96 17.29 -5.36
N LYS A 66 16.25 17.42 -4.06
CA LYS A 66 16.32 18.72 -3.36
C LYS A 66 17.75 19.24 -3.45
N TYR A 67 17.94 20.35 -4.17
CA TYR A 67 19.23 21.05 -4.19
C TYR A 67 19.33 21.94 -2.95
N GLN A 68 20.37 21.74 -2.15
CA GLN A 68 20.75 22.63 -1.06
C GLN A 68 22.02 23.38 -1.47
N ILE A 69 22.05 24.68 -1.27
CA ILE A 69 23.24 25.50 -1.52
C ILE A 69 24.03 25.52 -0.20
N ILE A 70 25.24 24.98 -0.23
CA ILE A 70 26.18 24.95 0.90
C ILE A 70 27.24 26.05 0.74
N ASP A 71 27.72 26.60 1.86
CA ASP A 71 28.87 27.51 1.90
C ASP A 71 30.22 26.75 1.96
N GLU A 72 31.33 27.49 1.97
CA GLU A 72 32.70 26.92 2.07
C GLU A 72 32.97 26.19 3.39
N ASN A 73 32.08 26.33 4.38
CA ASN A 73 32.15 25.70 5.70
C ASN A 73 31.05 24.65 5.91
N ASP A 74 30.47 24.11 4.82
CA ASP A 74 29.40 23.10 4.81
C ASP A 74 28.07 23.52 5.47
N ASN A 75 27.80 24.82 5.63
CA ASN A 75 26.54 25.29 6.19
C ASN A 75 25.49 25.58 5.10
N PRO A 76 24.21 25.24 5.33
CA PRO A 76 23.14 25.50 4.37
C PRO A 76 22.80 27.00 4.32
N ILE A 77 22.96 27.62 3.15
CA ILE A 77 22.61 29.04 2.94
C ILE A 77 21.12 29.15 2.61
N SER A 78 20.36 29.85 3.46
CA SER A 78 18.96 30.21 3.20
C SER A 78 18.87 31.61 2.58
N ILE A 79 18.69 31.69 1.26
CA ILE A 79 18.48 32.97 0.56
C ILE A 79 17.06 33.47 0.87
N LYS A 80 16.91 34.29 1.91
CA LYS A 80 15.64 34.99 2.19
C LYS A 80 15.42 36.09 1.15
N LYS A 81 14.18 36.24 0.66
CA LYS A 81 13.83 37.36 -0.23
C LYS A 81 14.09 38.70 0.48
N PRO A 82 14.70 39.70 -0.17
CA PRO A 82 14.95 41.00 0.44
C PRO A 82 13.63 41.69 0.79
N LEU A 83 13.58 42.30 1.98
CA LEU A 83 12.40 42.95 2.56
C LEU A 83 11.76 44.00 1.65
N TRP A 84 12.56 44.68 0.83
CA TRP A 84 12.11 45.65 -0.18
C TRP A 84 11.14 45.06 -1.20
N LYS A 85 11.27 43.77 -1.54
CA LYS A 85 10.36 43.07 -2.46
C LYS A 85 8.96 42.85 -1.86
N ARG A 86 8.81 42.98 -0.54
CA ARG A 86 7.54 42.90 0.20
C ARG A 86 6.91 44.29 0.43
N ILE A 87 7.68 45.37 0.24
CA ILE A 87 7.26 46.75 0.48
C ILE A 87 6.96 47.49 -0.84
N LEU A 88 7.65 47.15 -1.93
CA LEU A 88 7.48 47.78 -3.26
C LEU A 88 6.63 46.96 -4.24
N GLY A 89 5.96 45.90 -3.77
CA GLY A 89 5.15 45.00 -4.60
C GLY A 89 3.66 45.20 -4.41
N LEU A 90 3.06 45.90 -5.37
CA LEU A 90 1.70 45.67 -5.87
C LEU A 90 1.75 44.51 -6.86
#